data_AF-A0A0C2FCX1-F1
#
_entry.id   AF-A0A0C2FCX1-F1
#
_cell.length_a   1.000
_cell.length_b   1.000
_cell.length_c   1.000
_cell.angle_alpha   90.00
_cell.angle_beta   90.00
_cell.angle_gamma   90.00
#
_symmetry.space_group_name_H-M   'P 1'
#
loop_
_entity.id
_entity.type
_entity.pdbx_description
1 polymer ?
#
loop_
_entity_poly.entity_id
_entity_poly.type
_entity_poly.pdbx_seq_one_letter_code
_entity_poly.pdbx_strand_id
1 'polypeptide(L)'
;MSPSLYEKVEKFYAMMMRKVNSLGPEAQAFAVEMMNTARNFRVQYLSGRRPSRAELKQAALYVINKYRAMSASGKIHIHECKL
;
A
#
# COMPACT_ATOMS: atom_id res chain seq x y z
N MET A 1 7.30 7.01 22.89
CA MET A 1 7.47 7.25 21.43
C MET A 1 8.63 8.21 21.25
N SER A 2 9.52 8.02 20.27
CA SER A 2 10.60 8.99 20.02
C SER A 2 10.13 10.08 19.05
N PRO A 3 10.39 11.38 19.34
CA PRO A 3 10.02 12.48 18.45
C PRO A 3 10.58 12.32 17.02
N SER A 4 11.81 11.84 16.91
CA SER A 4 12.48 11.60 15.62
C SER A 4 11.83 10.49 14.79
N LEU A 5 11.20 9.49 15.43
CA LEU A 5 10.44 8.46 14.71
C LEU A 5 9.10 9.00 14.23
N TYR A 6 8.42 9.79 15.06
CA TYR A 6 7.17 10.43 14.71
C TYR A 6 7.32 11.31 13.45
N GLU A 7 8.32 12.20 13.42
CA GLU A 7 8.57 13.05 12.26
C GLU A 7 8.85 12.26 10.98
N LYS A 8 9.59 11.14 11.07
CA LYS A 8 9.87 10.28 9.91
C LYS A 8 8.60 9.61 9.40
N VAL A 9 7.72 9.15 10.30
CA VAL A 9 6.43 8.54 9.94
C VAL A 9 5.52 9.58 9.29
N GLU A 10 5.43 10.78 9.84
CA GLU A 10 4.63 11.88 9.28
C GLU A 10 5.12 12.29 7.88
N LYS A 11 6.43 12.50 7.70
CA LYS A 11 6.99 12.83 6.38
C LYS A 11 6.72 11.74 5.35
N PHE A 12 6.87 10.48 5.73
CA PHE A 12 6.57 9.34 4.86
C PHE A 12 5.08 9.26 4.51
N TYR A 13 4.20 9.39 5.50
CA TYR A 13 2.75 9.36 5.30
C TYR A 13 2.29 10.50 4.40
N ALA A 14 2.75 11.73 4.63
CA ALA A 14 2.42 12.89 3.80
C ALA A 14 2.92 12.74 2.36
N MET A 15 4.10 12.14 2.15
CA MET A 15 4.61 11.83 0.81
C MET A 15 3.71 10.81 0.10
N MET A 16 3.35 9.70 0.76
CA MET A 16 2.49 8.69 0.17
C MET A 16 1.09 9.22 -0.12
N MET A 17 0.48 9.94 0.82
CA MET A 17 -0.87 10.48 0.64
C MET A 17 -0.93 11.52 -0.48
N ARG A 18 0.11 12.34 -0.68
CA ARG A 18 0.17 13.23 -1.84
C ARG A 18 0.13 12.45 -3.16
N LYS A 19 0.92 11.37 -3.27
CA LYS A 19 0.95 10.54 -4.48
C LYS A 19 -0.39 9.83 -4.72
N VAL A 20 -1.02 9.34 -3.66
CA VAL A 20 -2.32 8.65 -3.75
C VAL A 20 -3.44 9.60 -4.11
N ASN A 21 -3.45 10.80 -3.53
CA ASN A 21 -4.48 11.81 -3.79
C ASN A 21 -4.36 12.46 -5.18
N SER A 22 -3.21 12.32 -5.87
CA SER A 22 -3.06 12.75 -7.26
C SER A 22 -3.55 11.73 -8.28
N LEU A 23 -4.04 10.56 -7.85
CA LEU A 23 -4.50 9.51 -8.76
C LEU A 23 -5.96 9.74 -9.20
N GLY A 24 -6.32 9.10 -10.31
CA GLY A 24 -7.72 8.96 -10.69
C GLY A 24 -8.44 7.99 -9.73
N PRO A 25 -9.79 8.04 -9.64
CA PRO A 25 -10.55 7.31 -8.61
C PRO A 25 -10.25 5.80 -8.53
N GLU A 26 -10.13 5.11 -9.67
CA GLU A 26 -9.82 3.68 -9.72
C GLU A 26 -8.42 3.37 -9.16
N ALA A 27 -7.42 4.13 -9.60
CA ALA A 27 -6.04 3.98 -9.15
C ALA A 27 -5.90 4.35 -7.66
N GLN A 28 -6.59 5.39 -7.21
CA GLN A 28 -6.62 5.77 -5.80
C GLN A 28 -7.19 4.64 -4.93
N ALA A 29 -8.33 4.07 -5.32
CA ALA A 29 -8.96 2.96 -4.61
C ALA A 29 -8.03 1.74 -4.51
N PHE A 30 -7.39 1.36 -5.62
CA PHE A 30 -6.40 0.29 -5.65
C PHE A 30 -5.21 0.57 -4.73
N ALA A 31 -4.64 1.79 -4.78
CA ALA A 31 -3.48 2.16 -3.97
C ALA A 31 -3.79 2.11 -2.46
N VAL A 32 -4.97 2.60 -2.05
CA VAL A 32 -5.44 2.53 -0.66
C VAL A 32 -5.58 1.08 -0.21
N GLU A 33 -6.19 0.22 -1.03
CA GLU A 33 -6.37 -1.20 -0.71
C GLU A 33 -5.03 -1.95 -0.58
N MET A 34 -4.07 -1.67 -1.48
CA MET A 34 -2.72 -2.22 -1.42
C MET A 34 -1.99 -1.78 -0.14
N MET A 35 -2.01 -0.49 0.20
CA MET A 35 -1.38 0.04 1.42
C MET A 35 -2.00 -0.56 2.68
N ASN A 36 -3.32 -0.74 2.72
CA ASN A 36 -4.01 -1.38 3.85
C ASN A 36 -3.59 -2.84 4.02
N THR A 37 -3.46 -3.58 2.91
CA THR A 37 -2.95 -4.97 2.92
C THR A 37 -1.54 -5.03 3.52
N ALA A 38 -0.64 -4.16 3.08
CA ALA A 38 0.73 -4.08 3.61
C ALA A 38 0.75 -3.66 5.10
N ARG A 39 -0.07 -2.67 5.48
CA ARG A 39 -0.18 -2.18 6.87
C ARG A 39 -0.66 -3.29 7.81
N ASN A 40 -1.58 -4.15 7.36
CA ASN A 40 -2.07 -5.27 8.16
C ASN A 40 -0.96 -6.24 8.55
N PHE A 41 -0.04 -6.54 7.63
CA PHE A 41 1.14 -7.34 7.96
C PHE A 41 2.09 -6.63 8.91
N ARG A 42 2.30 -5.32 8.74
CA ARG A 42 3.11 -4.53 9.68
C ARG A 42 2.54 -4.60 11.10
N VAL A 43 1.23 -4.50 11.26
CA VAL A 43 0.55 -4.64 12.56
C VAL A 43 0.79 -6.03 13.16
N GLN A 44 0.64 -7.09 12.36
CA GLN A 44 0.92 -8.47 12.82
C GLN A 44 2.38 -8.62 13.29
N TYR A 45 3.34 -8.09 12.54
CA TYR A 45 4.75 -8.13 12.95
C TYR A 45 5.01 -7.39 14.26
N LEU A 46 4.36 -6.24 14.47
CA LEU A 46 4.48 -5.46 15.70
C LEU A 46 3.79 -6.13 16.89
N SER A 47 2.76 -6.96 16.67
CA SER A 47 2.13 -7.77 17.72
C SER A 47 2.86 -9.09 18.00
N GLY A 48 4.02 -9.32 17.38
CA GLY A 48 4.81 -10.54 17.55
C GLY A 48 4.39 -11.71 16.66
N ARG A 49 3.27 -11.58 15.92
CA ARG A 49 2.84 -12.59 14.94
C ARG A 49 3.71 -12.49 13.68
N ARG A 50 4.25 -13.63 13.24
CA ARG A 50 5.03 -13.73 12.00
C ARG A 50 4.20 -14.46 10.93
N PRO A 51 3.65 -13.75 9.93
CA PRO A 51 2.95 -14.38 8.81
C PRO A 51 3.87 -15.35 8.08
N SER A 52 3.32 -16.49 7.69
CA SER A 52 4.00 -17.49 6.89
C SER A 52 4.26 -17.01 5.46
N ARG A 53 5.19 -17.66 4.75
CA ARG A 53 5.42 -17.41 3.33
C ARG A 53 4.16 -17.63 2.48
N ALA A 54 3.30 -18.58 2.86
CA ALA A 54 2.05 -18.85 2.17
C ALA A 54 1.08 -17.67 2.30
N GLU A 55 0.92 -17.12 3.50
CA GLU A 55 0.06 -15.96 3.75
C GLU A 55 0.57 -14.70 3.02
N LEU A 56 1.89 -14.49 3.01
CA LEU A 56 2.50 -13.38 2.26
C LEU A 56 2.26 -13.54 0.74
N LYS A 57 2.44 -14.75 0.20
CA LYS A 57 2.18 -15.04 -1.22
C LYS A 57 0.71 -14.85 -1.58
N GLN A 58 -0.20 -15.29 -0.71
CA GLN A 58 -1.65 -15.15 -0.94
C GLN A 58 -2.06 -13.68 -1.01
N ALA A 59 -1.54 -12.85 -0.12
CA ALA A 59 -1.83 -11.42 -0.15
C ALA A 59 -1.17 -10.71 -1.35
N ALA A 60 0.05 -11.11 -1.74
CA ALA A 60 0.66 -10.61 -2.96
C ALA A 60 -0.18 -10.99 -4.19
N LEU A 61 -0.65 -12.23 -4.28
CA LEU A 61 -1.52 -12.70 -5.36
C LEU A 61 -2.85 -11.94 -5.39
N TYR A 62 -3.42 -11.64 -4.23
CA TYR A 62 -4.61 -10.80 -4.10
C TYR A 62 -4.40 -9.41 -4.73
N VAL A 63 -3.31 -8.72 -4.36
CA VAL A 63 -2.96 -7.40 -4.92
C VAL A 63 -2.69 -7.49 -6.43
N ILE A 64 -1.99 -8.53 -6.90
CA ILE A 64 -1.73 -8.76 -8.33
C ILE A 64 -3.03 -8.94 -9.11
N ASN A 65 -3.98 -9.73 -8.59
CA ASN A 65 -5.25 -9.97 -9.26
C ASN A 65 -6.10 -8.69 -9.31
N LYS A 66 -6.11 -7.90 -8.23
CA LYS A 66 -6.74 -6.58 -8.22
C LYS A 66 -6.13 -5.64 -9.26
N TYR A 67 -4.81 -5.56 -9.34
CA TYR A 67 -4.12 -4.78 -10.36
C TYR A 67 -4.49 -5.23 -11.77
N ARG A 68 -4.52 -6.55 -12.02
CA ARG A 68 -4.87 -7.12 -13.33
C ARG A 68 -6.30 -6.78 -13.75
N ALA A 69 -7.24 -6.71 -12.80
CA ALA A 69 -8.62 -6.36 -13.04
C ALA A 69 -8.86 -4.87 -13.34
N MET A 70 -7.88 -4.00 -13.08
CA MET A 70 -7.99 -2.58 -13.39
C MET A 70 -8.04 -2.29 -14.89
N SER A 71 -8.67 -1.18 -15.24
CA SER A 71 -8.62 -0.61 -16.58
C SER A 71 -7.19 -0.24 -17.00
N ALA A 72 -6.95 -0.09 -18.30
CA ALA A 72 -5.66 0.36 -18.82
C ALA A 72 -5.28 1.75 -18.28
N SER A 73 -6.25 2.67 -18.20
CA SER A 73 -6.05 4.01 -17.65
C SER A 73 -5.67 3.96 -16.16
N GLY A 74 -6.38 3.16 -15.35
CA GLY A 74 -6.05 2.97 -13.95
C GLY A 74 -4.64 2.40 -13.74
N LYS A 75 -4.22 1.44 -14.58
CA LYS A 75 -2.85 0.88 -14.55
C LYS A 75 -1.79 1.92 -14.88
N ILE A 76 -2.04 2.80 -15.86
CA ILE A 76 -1.12 3.90 -16.23
C ILE A 76 -0.95 4.85 -15.04
N HIS A 77 -2.05 5.28 -14.42
CA HIS A 77 -1.98 6.17 -13.26
C HIS A 77 -1.21 5.53 -12.10
N ILE A 78 -1.36 4.22 -11.86
CA ILE A 78 -0.56 3.50 -10.86
C ILE A 78 0.92 3.42 -11.24
N HIS A 79 1.25 3.21 -12.51
CA HIS A 79 2.63 3.16 -12.96
C HIS A 79 3.34 4.52 -12.85
N GLU A 80 2.61 5.61 -13.07
CA GLU A 80 3.10 6.98 -12.87
C GLU A 80 3.21 7.34 -11.38
N CYS A 81 2.39 6.70 -10.54
CA CYS A 81 2.51 6.69 -9.09
C CYS A 81 3.73 5.86 -8.65
N LYS A 82 4.93 6.39 -8.85
CA LYS A 82 6.17 5.82 -8.29
C LYS A 82 6.12 5.91 -6.76
N LEU A 83 5.43 4.98 -6.09
CA LEU A 83 5.39 4.87 -4.64
C LEU A 83 6.78 4.51 -4.08
#